data_AF-K9IR87-F1
#
_entry.id   AF-K9IR87-F1
#
_cell.length_a   1.000
_cell.length_b   1.000
_cell.length_c   1.000
_cell.angle_alpha   90.00
_cell.angle_beta   90.00
_cell.angle_gamma   90.00
#
_symmetry.space_group_name_H-M   'P 1'
#
loop_
_entity.id
_entity.type
_entity.pdbx_description
1 polymer ?
#
loop_
_entity_poly.entity_id
_entity_poly.type
_entity_poly.pdbx_seq_one_letter_code
_entity_poly.pdbx_strand_id
1 'polypeptide(L)'
;TLQTFCKKCGDHQPDKVYKNGQDSLYVQGEQHCDRKQSGCQRQPERIFRQKAETIKENCVEPNCRSKRMLAINICKHAELGGDGKRKGQAIQF
;
A
#
# COMPACT_ATOMS: atom_id res chain seq x y z
N THR A 1 4.21 12.39 -8.82
CA THR A 1 2.98 12.23 -9.63
C THR A 1 3.33 11.36 -10.82
N LEU A 2 2.51 10.36 -11.12
CA LEU A 2 2.71 9.46 -12.27
C LEU A 2 1.72 9.86 -13.36
N GLN A 3 2.10 9.78 -14.63
CA GLN A 3 1.16 10.03 -15.72
C GLN A 3 0.64 8.68 -16.22
N THR A 4 -0.62 8.36 -15.97
CA THR A 4 -1.18 7.06 -16.36
C THR A 4 -2.54 7.18 -17.05
N PHE A 5 -2.88 6.17 -17.85
CA PHE A 5 -4.13 6.18 -18.61
C PHE A 5 -5.34 6.01 -17.72
N CYS A 6 -6.28 6.94 -17.77
CA CYS A 6 -7.54 6.87 -17.04
C CYS A 6 -8.65 6.29 -17.92
N LYS A 7 -9.16 5.11 -17.56
CA LYS A 7 -10.25 4.44 -18.31
C LYS A 7 -11.54 5.25 -18.37
N LYS A 8 -11.82 6.08 -17.34
CA LYS A 8 -13.04 6.90 -17.30
C LYS A 8 -12.96 8.11 -18.24
N CYS A 9 -11.78 8.72 -18.34
CA CYS A 9 -11.58 9.95 -19.11
C CYS A 9 -11.10 9.68 -20.54
N GLY A 10 -10.54 8.49 -20.80
CA GLY A 10 -10.04 8.10 -22.13
C GLY A 10 -8.69 8.72 -22.50
N ASP A 11 -8.02 9.39 -21.55
CA ASP A 11 -6.75 10.10 -21.74
C ASP A 11 -5.74 9.78 -20.62
N HIS A 12 -4.49 10.19 -20.85
CA HIS A 12 -3.42 10.10 -19.85
C HIS A 12 -3.47 11.32 -18.91
N GLN A 13 -3.70 11.07 -17.63
CA GLN A 13 -3.80 12.12 -16.62
C GLN A 13 -2.71 12.00 -15.57
N PRO A 14 -2.34 13.10 -14.88
CA PRO A 14 -1.46 13.03 -13.73
C PRO A 14 -2.22 12.40 -12.55
N ASP A 15 -1.68 11.30 -12.05
CA ASP A 15 -2.23 10.55 -10.93
C ASP A 15 -1.39 10.68 -9.68
N LYS A 16 -2.09 10.71 -8.55
CA LYS A 16 -1.51 10.67 -7.22
C LYS A 16 -1.44 9.23 -6.74
N VAL A 17 -0.27 8.83 -6.25
CA VAL A 17 -0.07 7.50 -5.65
C VAL A 17 -0.22 7.64 -4.14
N TYR A 18 -1.03 6.78 -3.53
CA TYR A 18 -1.28 6.74 -2.10
C TYR A 18 -0.79 5.44 -1.50
N LYS A 19 -0.43 5.51 -0.21
CA LYS A 19 -0.18 4.33 0.62
C LYS A 19 -1.49 3.83 1.21
N ASN A 20 -1.52 2.55 1.56
CA ASN A 20 -2.62 1.97 2.31
C ASN A 20 -2.78 2.71 3.65
N GLY A 21 -4.03 2.98 4.00
CA GLY A 21 -4.39 3.60 5.28
C GLY A 21 -4.24 2.62 6.43
N GLN A 22 -4.48 3.13 7.64
CA GLN A 22 -4.55 2.30 8.84
C GLN A 22 -5.79 1.39 8.81
N ASP A 23 -5.65 0.18 9.34
CA ASP A 23 -6.77 -0.74 9.50
C ASP A 23 -7.81 -0.17 10.48
N SER A 24 -9.09 -0.47 10.24
CA SER A 24 -10.21 0.08 11.02
C SER A 24 -10.73 -0.94 12.02
N LEU A 25 -10.72 -0.57 13.32
CA LEU A 25 -11.23 -1.38 14.43
C LEU A 25 -12.71 -1.77 14.31
N TYR A 26 -13.47 -1.02 13.50
CA TYR A 26 -14.92 -1.18 13.39
C TYR A 26 -15.34 -2.13 12.27
N VAL A 27 -14.41 -2.93 11.73
CA VAL A 27 -14.75 -3.97 10.75
C VAL A 27 -15.19 -5.25 11.46
N GLN A 28 -16.11 -5.99 10.83
CA GLN A 28 -16.75 -7.16 11.43
C GLN A 28 -15.76 -8.25 11.87
N GLY A 29 -14.70 -8.46 11.08
CA GLY A 29 -13.66 -9.45 11.38
C GLY A 29 -12.92 -9.12 12.68
N GLU A 30 -12.44 -7.89 12.80
CA GLU A 30 -11.70 -7.43 13.96
C GLU A 30 -12.55 -7.45 15.24
N GLN A 31 -13.79 -6.96 15.15
CA GLN A 31 -14.74 -7.01 16.27
C GLN A 31 -15.05 -8.44 16.73
N HIS A 32 -15.15 -9.39 15.81
CA HIS A 32 -15.36 -10.79 16.13
C HIS A 32 -14.14 -11.38 16.86
N CYS A 33 -12.94 -11.08 16.37
CA CYS A 33 -11.68 -11.52 16.96
C CYS A 33 -11.48 -10.95 18.36
N ASP A 34 -11.72 -9.65 18.57
CA ASP A 34 -11.62 -9.00 19.88
C ASP A 34 -12.57 -9.60 20.91
N ARG A 35 -13.84 -9.84 20.53
CA ARG A 35 -14.83 -10.51 21.39
C ARG A 35 -14.42 -11.94 21.71
N LYS A 36 -13.86 -12.66 20.75
CA LYS A 36 -13.38 -14.04 20.97
C LYS A 36 -12.14 -14.05 21.88
N GLN A 37 -11.32 -13.01 21.82
CA GLN A 37 -10.12 -12.85 22.66
C GLN A 37 -10.43 -12.33 24.07
N SER A 38 -11.62 -11.79 24.39
CA SER A 38 -11.87 -11.12 25.68
C SER A 38 -12.12 -12.05 26.89
N GLY A 39 -12.10 -13.39 26.74
CA GLY A 39 -12.37 -14.35 27.82
C GLY A 39 -11.14 -14.95 28.52
N CYS A 40 -11.32 -15.64 29.65
CA CYS A 40 -10.22 -16.28 30.42
C CYS A 40 -9.54 -17.45 29.70
N GLN A 41 -10.26 -18.15 28.82
CA GLN A 41 -9.71 -19.24 27.99
C GLN A 41 -9.26 -18.68 26.63
N ARG A 42 -8.32 -17.72 26.65
CA ARG A 42 -7.78 -17.14 25.43
C ARG A 42 -7.01 -18.20 24.65
N GLN A 43 -7.57 -18.64 23.54
CA GLN A 43 -6.77 -19.29 22.51
C GLN A 43 -6.21 -18.17 21.61
N PRO A 44 -4.87 -17.97 21.55
CA PRO A 44 -4.29 -16.93 20.71
C PRO A 44 -4.60 -17.24 19.25
N GLU A 45 -4.89 -16.19 18.49
CA GLU A 45 -4.97 -16.33 17.04
C GLU A 45 -3.68 -16.93 16.49
N ARG A 46 -3.79 -17.70 15.41
CA ARG A 46 -2.63 -18.32 14.78
C ARG A 46 -1.77 -17.21 14.18
N ILE A 47 -0.69 -16.85 14.86
CA ILE A 47 0.29 -15.90 14.37
C ILE A 47 1.15 -16.61 13.32
N PHE A 48 1.07 -16.15 12.07
CA PHE A 48 1.94 -16.62 11.01
C PHE A 48 3.36 -16.05 11.20
N ARG A 49 4.36 -16.92 11.42
CA ARG A 49 5.72 -16.50 11.78
C ARG A 49 6.66 -16.34 10.58
N GLN A 50 6.34 -16.92 9.43
CA GLN A 50 7.23 -16.95 8.28
C GLN A 50 6.83 -15.88 7.28
N LYS A 51 7.55 -14.75 7.21
CA LYS A 51 7.23 -13.67 6.27
C LYS A 51 7.88 -13.91 4.91
N ALA A 52 7.08 -14.02 3.86
CA ALA A 52 7.55 -13.97 2.48
C ALA A 52 7.49 -12.53 1.95
N GLU A 53 8.36 -12.18 0.99
CA GLU A 53 8.26 -10.91 0.28
C GLU A 53 6.95 -10.86 -0.50
N THR A 54 6.10 -9.87 -0.21
CA THR A 54 4.79 -9.71 -0.83
C THR A 54 4.85 -8.63 -1.91
N ILE A 55 4.13 -8.87 -3.01
CA ILE A 55 3.81 -7.84 -4.01
C ILE A 55 3.08 -6.71 -3.28
N LYS A 56 3.55 -5.47 -3.42
CA LYS A 56 2.89 -4.30 -2.83
C LYS A 56 1.91 -3.75 -3.85
N GLU A 57 0.64 -3.72 -3.47
CA GLU A 57 -0.38 -3.01 -4.23
C GLU A 57 -0.39 -1.54 -3.81
N ASN A 58 -0.20 -0.65 -4.78
CA ASN A 58 -0.28 0.78 -4.56
C ASN A 58 -1.60 1.32 -5.14
N CYS A 59 -2.25 2.20 -4.39
CA CYS A 59 -3.44 2.88 -4.85
C CYS A 59 -3.06 4.11 -5.69
N VAL A 60 -3.69 4.27 -6.85
CA VAL A 60 -3.49 5.40 -7.76
C VAL A 60 -4.83 6.08 -8.01
N GLU A 61 -4.86 7.39 -7.84
CA GLU A 61 -6.06 8.24 -8.04
C GLU A 61 -5.79 9.29 -9.13
N PRO A 62 -6.40 9.12 -10.32
CA PRO A 62 -6.58 10.19 -11.29
C PRO A 62 -7.44 11.34 -10.77
N ASN A 63 -7.32 12.47 -11.48
CA ASN A 63 -8.10 13.69 -11.21
C ASN A 63 -9.62 13.47 -11.22
N CYS A 64 -10.12 12.48 -11.97
CA CYS A 64 -11.54 12.13 -12.01
C CYS A 64 -12.04 11.36 -10.77
N ARG A 65 -11.26 11.35 -9.67
CA ARG A 65 -11.58 10.73 -8.37
C ARG A 65 -11.86 9.23 -8.41
N SER A 66 -11.54 8.55 -9.51
CA SER A 66 -11.58 7.08 -9.53
C SER A 66 -10.28 6.54 -8.95
N LYS A 67 -10.37 5.65 -7.97
CA LYS A 67 -9.20 4.92 -7.45
C LYS A 67 -9.00 3.63 -8.24
N ARG A 68 -7.74 3.27 -8.48
CA ARG A 68 -7.36 1.96 -9.04
C ARG A 68 -6.15 1.40 -8.31
N MET A 69 -6.05 0.08 -8.24
CA MET A 69 -4.87 -0.59 -7.69
C MET A 69 -3.88 -0.94 -8.79
N LEU A 70 -2.60 -0.67 -8.52
CA LEU A 70 -1.47 -1.02 -9.36
C LEU A 70 -0.54 -1.92 -8.55
N ALA A 71 -0.40 -3.16 -8.99
CA ALA A 71 0.58 -4.08 -8.43
C ALA A 71 1.98 -3.65 -8.84
N ILE A 72 2.87 -3.49 -7.85
CA ILE A 72 4.30 -3.27 -8.08
C ILE A 72 5.01 -4.59 -7.85
N ASN A 73 5.96 -4.90 -8.75
CA ASN A 73 6.84 -6.06 -8.61
C ASN A 73 7.48 -6.12 -7.22
N ILE A 74 7.85 -7.33 -6.81
CA ILE A 74 8.46 -7.58 -5.51
C ILE A 74 9.75 -6.76 -5.38
N CYS A 75 9.80 -5.92 -4.35
CA CYS A 75 10.92 -5.02 -4.09
C CYS A 75 11.15 -4.88 -2.58
N LYS A 76 12.43 -4.97 -2.17
CA LYS A 76 12.85 -4.82 -0.76
C LYS A 76 12.60 -3.40 -0.24
N HIS A 77 12.97 -2.41 -1.05
CA HIS A 77 12.78 -0.99 -0.76
C HIS A 77 11.90 -0.35 -1.83
N ALA A 78 10.84 0.34 -1.39
CA ALA A 78 9.93 1.07 -2.25
C ALA A 78 9.65 2.43 -1.62
N GLU A 79 10.12 3.48 -2.27
CA GLU A 79 9.93 4.86 -1.86
C GLU A 79 9.03 5.59 -2.85
N LEU A 80 8.09 6.38 -2.33
CA LEU A 80 7.22 7.22 -3.14
C LEU A 80 7.77 8.64 -3.14
N GLY A 81 8.15 9.15 -4.31
CA GLY A 81 8.61 10.54 -4.46
C GLY A 81 10.05 10.80 -4.03
N GLY A 82 10.93 9.79 -4.08
CA GLY A 82 12.35 9.98 -3.79
C GLY A 82 13.06 10.88 -4.80
N ASP A 83 14.22 11.41 -4.39
CA ASP A 83 15.05 12.28 -5.23
C ASP A 83 15.61 11.53 -6.45
N GLY A 84 15.57 12.19 -7.59
CA GLY A 84 16.21 11.69 -8.81
C GLY A 84 17.71 11.57 -8.64
N LYS A 85 18.30 10.46 -9.07
CA LYS A 85 19.76 10.29 -9.06
C LYS A 85 20.41 11.39 -9.91
N ARG A 86 21.32 12.15 -9.31
CA ARG A 86 22.08 13.19 -10.00
C ARG A 86 23.19 12.54 -10.84
N LYS A 87 23.31 12.90 -12.11
CA LYS A 87 24.39 12.42 -12.99
C LYS A 87 25.70 13.13 -12.64
N GLY A 88 26.78 12.37 -12.42
CA GLY A 88 28.15 12.89 -12.37
C GLY A 88 28.59 13.59 -11.08
N GLN A 89 27.80 13.55 -10.00
CA GLN A 89 28.24 14.12 -8.71
C GLN A 89 29.03 13.09 -7.90
N ALA A 90 30.16 13.52 -7.35
CA ALA A 90 30.90 12.75 -6.36
C ALA A 90 30.04 12.57 -5.10
N ILE A 91 29.97 11.34 -4.61
CA ILE A 91 29.28 10.99 -3.36
C ILE A 91 30.20 11.42 -2.22
N GLN A 92 29.68 12.10 -1.19
CA GLN A 92 30.44 12.41 0.02
C GLN A 92 30.72 11.11 0.80
N PHE A 93 31.98 10.95 1.21
CA PHE A 93 32.47 9.85 2.03
C PHE A 93 32.41 10.20 3.52
#